data_AF-A0A7V8Z8V6-F1
#
_entry.id   AF-A0A7V8Z8V6-F1
#
_cell.length_a   1.000
_cell.length_b   1.000
_cell.length_c   1.000
_cell.angle_alpha   90.00
_cell.angle_beta   90.00
_cell.angle_gamma   90.00
#
_symmetry.space_group_name_H-M   'P 1'
#
loop_
_entity.id
_entity.type
_entity.pdbx_description
1 polymer ?
#
loop_
_entity_poly.entity_id
_entity_poly.type
_entity_poly.pdbx_seq_one_letter_code
_entity_poly.pdbx_strand_id
1 'polypeptide(L)' 'GTHYINHSCEPNSFMRIARGRIIFKALRDIHPGEEITIDYVQTYHSNKKRCRCGATLCRMTINKVTA' A
#
# COMPACT_ATOMS: atom_id res chain seq x y z
N GLY A 1 -10.53 1.09 -11.32
CA GLY A 1 -10.72 0.16 -10.19
C GLY A 1 -9.53 0.23 -9.27
N THR A 2 -8.53 -0.63 -9.49
CA THR A 2 -7.34 -0.73 -8.62
C THR A 2 -6.47 0.53 -8.56
N HIS A 3 -6.59 1.44 -9.54
CA HIS A 3 -5.85 2.71 -9.57
C HIS A 3 -6.22 3.72 -8.47
N TYR A 4 -7.28 3.47 -7.69
CA TYR A 4 -7.67 4.29 -6.54
C TYR A 4 -7.10 3.77 -5.20
N ILE A 5 -6.49 2.59 -5.17
CA ILE A 5 -5.94 2.03 -3.92
C ILE A 5 -4.62 2.72 -3.62
N ASN A 6 -4.60 3.58 -2.61
CA ASN A 6 -3.41 4.35 -2.24
C ASN A 6 -2.40 3.55 -1.41
N HIS A 7 -1.21 4.13 -1.28
CA HIS A 7 -0.14 3.63 -0.45
C HIS A 7 -0.31 4.05 1.02
N SER A 8 -0.06 3.12 1.95
CA SER A 8 0.27 3.43 3.33
C SER A 8 1.50 2.66 3.80
N CYS A 9 2.32 3.29 4.65
CA CYS A 9 3.40 2.61 5.36
C CYS A 9 2.87 1.70 6.49
N GLU A 10 1.65 1.96 6.96
CA GLU A 10 0.89 1.14 7.90
C GLU A 10 -0.45 0.77 7.23
N PRO A 11 -0.46 -0.15 6.24
CA PRO A 11 -1.65 -0.46 5.47
C PRO A 11 -2.64 -1.32 6.27
N ASN A 12 -3.91 -1.30 5.85
CA ASN A 12 -4.95 -2.18 6.39
C ASN A 12 -5.27 -3.38 5.49
N SER A 13 -4.64 -3.46 4.31
CA SER A 13 -4.80 -4.58 3.38
C SER A 13 -3.50 -4.93 2.66
N PHE A 14 -3.46 -6.10 2.03
CA PHE A 14 -2.40 -6.52 1.13
C PHE A 14 -2.96 -7.03 -0.21
N MET A 15 -2.14 -6.92 -1.26
CA MET A 15 -2.46 -7.41 -2.59
C MET A 15 -1.71 -8.72 -2.88
N ARG A 16 -2.39 -9.69 -3.48
CA ARG A 16 -1.76 -10.91 -4.01
C ARG A 16 -2.35 -11.26 -5.37
N ILE A 17 -1.50 -11.75 -6.28
CA ILE A 17 -1.94 -12.36 -7.53
C ILE A 17 -2.13 -13.85 -7.31
N ALA A 18 -3.32 -14.37 -7.59
CA ALA A 18 -3.63 -15.80 -7.50
C ALA A 18 -4.54 -16.22 -8.66
N ARG A 19 -4.15 -17.28 -9.38
CA ARG A 19 -4.91 -17.82 -10.53
C ARG A 19 -5.27 -16.73 -11.57
N GLY A 20 -4.32 -15.84 -11.87
CA GLY A 20 -4.51 -14.73 -12.81
C GLY A 20 -5.38 -13.57 -12.31
N ARG A 21 -5.76 -13.55 -11.03
CA ARG A 21 -6.60 -12.50 -10.43
C ARG A 21 -5.86 -11.73 -9.37
N ILE A 22 -6.11 -10.42 -9.32
CA ILE A 22 -5.66 -9.55 -8.24
C ILE A 22 -6.66 -9.68 -7.09
N ILE A 23 -6.17 -10.04 -5.91
CA ILE A 23 -6.97 -10.19 -4.69
C ILE A 23 -6.41 -9.23 -3.65
N PHE A 24 -7.29 -8.40 -3.09
CA PHE A 24 -7.02 -7.61 -1.89
C PHE A 24 -7.57 -8.35 -0.68
N LYS A 25 -6.76 -8.48 0.37
CA LYS A 25 -7.15 -9.12 1.62
C LYS A 25 -6.85 -8.18 2.78
N ALA A 26 -7.80 -8.08 3.71
CA ALA A 26 -7.64 -7.27 4.91
C ALA A 26 -6.59 -7.90 5.84
N LEU A 27 -5.82 -7.06 6.51
CA LEU A 27 -4.86 -7.44 7.56
C LEU A 27 -5.49 -7.38 8.96
N ARG A 28 -6.58 -6.62 9.09
CA ARG A 28 -7.39 -6.39 10.28
C ARG A 28 -8.82 -6.06 9.85
N ASP A 29 -9.74 -5.93 10.79
CA ASP A 29 -11.07 -5.38 10.50
C ASP A 29 -10.94 -3.94 9.95
N ILE A 30 -11.77 -3.63 8.94
CA ILE A 30 -11.83 -2.32 8.28
C ILE A 30 -13.25 -1.79 8.44
N HIS A 31 -13.40 -0.68 9.15
CA HIS A 31 -14.69 -0.07 9.41
C HIS A 31 -15.19 0.76 8.21
N PRO A 32 -16.52 0.96 8.09
CA PRO A 32 -17.08 1.83 7.05
C PRO A 32 -16.46 3.23 7.08
N GLY A 33 -16.02 3.70 5.91
CA GLY A 33 -15.38 5.02 5.74
C GLY A 33 -13.85 5.00 5.86
N GLU A 34 -13.23 3.91 6.33
CA GLU A 34 -11.79 3.77 6.26
C GLU A 34 -11.32 3.59 4.80
N GLU A 35 -10.27 4.32 4.42
CA GLU A 35 -9.62 4.11 3.13
C GLU A 35 -8.89 2.76 3.10
N ILE A 36 -9.11 1.98 2.04
CA ILE A 36 -8.36 0.74 1.81
C ILE A 36 -7.00 1.10 1.21
N THR A 37 -5.93 0.75 1.92
CA THR A 37 -4.54 1.03 1.51
C THR A 37 -3.69 -0.24 1.50
N ILE A 38 -2.63 -0.23 0.68
CA ILE A 38 -1.64 -1.30 0.61
C ILE A 38 -0.21 -0.74 0.72
N ASP A 39 0.75 -1.59 1.05
CA ASP A 39 2.16 -1.26 0.85
C ASP A 39 2.56 -1.49 -0.63
N TYR A 40 3.07 -0.45 -1.30
CA TYR A 40 3.44 -0.48 -2.73
C TYR A 40 4.78 -1.17 -3.01
N VAL A 41 5.49 -1.61 -1.96
CA VAL A 41 6.89 -2.05 -1.99
C VAL A 41 7.23 -3.18 -2.97
N GLN A 42 6.25 -3.91 -3.52
CA GLN A 42 6.51 -4.86 -4.60
C GLN A 42 6.62 -4.24 -6.01
N THR A 43 6.56 -2.92 -6.14
CA THR A 43 6.67 -2.25 -7.43
C THR A 43 8.08 -1.72 -7.66
N TYR A 44 8.71 -2.13 -8.76
CA TYR A 44 10.08 -1.78 -9.19
C TYR A 44 10.25 -0.31 -9.61
N HIS A 45 9.54 0.62 -8.97
CA HIS A 45 9.54 2.04 -9.35
C HIS A 45 10.63 2.82 -8.59
N SER A 46 11.23 3.81 -9.25
CA SER A 46 12.30 4.64 -8.67
C SER A 46 11.86 5.30 -7.34
N ASN A 47 12.79 5.41 -6.38
CA ASN A 47 12.60 5.98 -5.03
C ASN A 47 12.31 7.49 -4.97
N LYS A 48 11.78 8.09 -6.03
CA LYS A 48 11.63 9.56 -6.16
C LYS A 48 10.31 10.12 -5.63
N LYS A 49 9.33 9.27 -5.28
CA LYS A 49 8.01 9.74 -4.82
C LYS A 49 7.95 9.88 -3.30
N ARG A 50 7.77 11.11 -2.82
CA ARG A 50 7.51 11.43 -1.41
C ARG A 50 6.18 10.82 -0.95
N CYS A 51 6.20 10.14 0.19
CA CYS A 51 5.01 9.58 0.82
C CYS A 51 4.24 10.65 1.60
N ARG A 52 2.92 10.55 1.58
CA ARG A 52 1.98 11.43 2.32
C ARG A 52 0.90 10.62 3.07
N CYS A 53 1.18 9.36 3.41
CA CYS A 53 0.16 8.46 3.98
C CYS A 53 -0.26 8.79 5.42
N GLY A 54 0.47 9.64 6.14
CA GLY A 54 0.12 10.02 7.51
C GLY A 54 0.41 8.97 8.59
N ALA A 55 0.94 7.80 8.23
CA ALA A 55 1.37 6.77 9.18
C ALA A 55 2.40 7.29 10.20
N THR A 56 2.34 6.79 11.43
CA THR A 56 3.23 7.21 12.53
C THR A 56 4.68 6.91 12.20
N LEU A 57 4.93 5.72 11.63
CA LEU A 57 6.24 5.26 11.19
C LEU A 57 6.38 5.37 9.65
N CYS A 58 5.96 6.49 9.07
CA CYS A 58 6.05 6.74 7.63
C CYS A 58 7.51 6.74 7.15
N ARG A 59 7.79 6.02 6.07
CA ARG A 59 9.13 5.92 5.43
C ARG A 59 9.57 7.16 4.67
N MET A 60 8.73 8.21 4.62
CA MET A 60 8.92 9.45 3.86
C MET A 60 8.96 9.28 2.32
N THR A 61 9.19 8.07 1.82
CA THR A 61 9.06 7.67 0.41
C THR A 61 8.09 6.51 0.27
N ILE A 62 7.39 6.44 -0.86
CA ILE A 62 6.41 5.36 -1.13
C ILE A 62 7.13 4.01 -1.29
N ASN A 63 8.29 4.02 -1.95
CA ASN A 63 9.10 2.83 -2.19
C ASN A 63 10.16 2.69 -1.09
N LYS A 64 10.58 1.45 -0.80
CA LYS A 64 11.71 1.19 0.11
C LYS A 64 12.98 1.73 -0.54
N VAL A 65 13.71 2.57 0.19
CA VAL A 65 15.09 2.90 -0.16
C VAL A 65 15.89 1.61 0.01
N THR A 66 16.15 0.90 -1.09
CA THR A 66 17.19 -0.12 -1.12
C THR A 66 18.50 0.58 -0.87
N ALA A 67 19.23 0.14 0.16
CA ALA A 67 20.66 0.44 0.28
C ALA A 67 21.41 -0.13 -0.95
#